data_AF-A0A2V7U146-F1
#
_entry.id   AF-A0A2V7U146-F1
#
_cell.length_a   1.000
_cell.length_b   1.000
_cell.length_c   1.000
_cell.angle_alpha   90.00
_cell.angle_beta   90.00
_cell.angle_gamma   90.00
#
_symmetry.space_group_name_H-M   'P 1'
#
loop_
_entity.id
_entity.type
_entity.pdbx_description
1 polymer ?
#
loop_
_entity_poly.entity_id
_entity_poly.type
_entity_poly.pdbx_seq_one_letter_code
_entity_poly.pdbx_strand_id
1 'polypeptide(L)'
;MRTAFLTTPLWGVGSTAPYGHDGRSISLTEVIRRHGGEAQAARDAFEDLSRPERDAVLAFLNSLVIFPPDDTASNLNAGNRAAAGFPQFGHGSIRLSALFNNPADPE
;
A
#
# COMPACT_ATOMS: atom_id res chain seq x y z
N MET A 1 6.40 29.48 7.17
CA MET A 1 5.79 28.92 5.94
C MET A 1 6.81 28.04 5.26
N ARG A 2 6.40 26.88 4.72
CA ARG A 2 7.30 25.99 3.97
C ARG A 2 7.34 26.48 2.53
N THR A 3 8.53 26.73 1.99
CA THR A 3 8.73 27.31 0.65
C THR A 3 8.96 26.27 -0.44
N ALA A 4 9.27 25.03 -0.06
CA ALA A 4 9.47 23.92 -0.97
C ALA A 4 8.96 22.61 -0.37
N PHE A 5 8.46 21.74 -1.25
CA PHE A 5 8.05 20.38 -0.92
C PHE A 5 8.89 19.41 -1.74
N LEU A 6 9.38 18.36 -1.09
CA LEU A 6 10.14 17.30 -1.74
C LEU A 6 9.21 16.12 -1.96
N THR A 7 9.36 15.47 -3.11
CA THR A 7 8.70 14.19 -3.39
C THR A 7 9.05 13.20 -2.29
N THR A 8 8.04 12.71 -1.59
CA THR A 8 8.22 11.67 -0.57
C THR A 8 8.63 10.35 -1.23
N PRO A 9 9.44 9.53 -0.57
CA PRO A 9 9.80 8.23 -1.11
C PRO A 9 8.54 7.35 -1.28
N LEU A 10 8.48 6.56 -2.36
CA LEU A 10 7.27 5.81 -2.75
C LEU A 10 7.14 4.43 -2.09
N TRP A 11 8.18 3.96 -1.40
CA TRP A 11 8.06 2.79 -0.53
C TRP A 11 6.89 2.97 0.46
N GLY A 12 5.86 2.15 0.35
CA GLY A 12 4.68 2.24 1.20
C GLY A 12 3.51 3.03 0.66
N VAL A 13 3.64 3.70 -0.49
CA VAL A 13 2.58 4.55 -1.05
C VAL A 13 1.27 3.79 -1.28
N GLY A 14 1.30 2.47 -1.50
CA GLY A 14 0.10 1.64 -1.60
C GLY A 14 -0.68 1.46 -0.30
N SER A 15 -0.11 1.86 0.85
CA SER A 15 -0.66 1.58 2.20
C SER A 15 -0.70 2.80 3.14
N THR A 16 -0.38 4.00 2.65
CA THR A 16 -0.16 5.19 3.49
C THR A 16 -1.05 6.39 3.14
N ALA A 17 -2.20 6.15 2.50
CA ALA A 17 -3.21 7.19 2.34
C ALA A 17 -3.58 7.81 3.72
N PRO A 18 -3.90 9.10 3.80
CA PRO A 18 -4.05 10.04 2.68
C PRO A 18 -2.73 10.63 2.16
N TYR A 19 -2.77 11.13 0.93
CA TYR A 19 -1.63 11.58 0.14
C TYR A 19 -1.56 13.10 -0.03
N GLY A 20 -0.40 13.55 -0.52
CA GLY A 20 -0.09 14.96 -0.72
C GLY A 20 0.40 15.61 0.56
N HIS A 21 1.17 16.69 0.45
CA HIS A 21 1.71 17.39 1.61
C HIS A 21 0.64 18.04 2.50
N ASP A 22 -0.57 18.18 1.97
CA ASP A 22 -1.75 18.67 2.68
C ASP A 22 -2.68 17.55 3.17
N GLY A 23 -2.38 16.28 2.85
CA GLY A 23 -3.16 15.11 3.26
C GLY A 23 -4.59 15.09 2.72
N ARG A 24 -4.89 15.82 1.63
CA ARG A 24 -6.27 15.94 1.13
C ARG A 24 -6.68 14.88 0.12
N SER A 25 -5.73 14.13 -0.45
CA SER A 25 -6.04 13.13 -1.46
C SER A 25 -6.17 11.75 -0.87
N ILE A 26 -7.31 11.11 -1.12
CA ILE A 26 -7.60 9.77 -0.57
C ILE A 26 -7.22 8.64 -1.53
N SER A 27 -6.77 8.98 -2.75
CA SER A 27 -6.36 8.02 -3.77
C SER A 27 -5.09 8.45 -4.52
N LEU A 28 -4.36 7.46 -5.06
CA LEU A 28 -3.17 7.68 -5.88
C LEU A 28 -3.48 8.48 -7.15
N THR A 29 -4.59 8.17 -7.82
CA THR A 29 -5.01 8.91 -9.03
C THR A 29 -5.25 10.38 -8.73
N GLU A 30 -5.94 10.68 -7.63
CA GLU A 30 -6.21 12.05 -7.24
C GLU A 30 -4.92 12.80 -6.91
N VAL A 31 -4.01 12.20 -6.13
CA VAL A 31 -2.77 12.88 -5.78
C VAL A 31 -1.91 13.09 -7.02
N ILE A 32 -1.78 12.12 -7.93
CA ILE A 32 -1.05 12.26 -9.19
C ILE A 32 -1.57 13.45 -9.97
N ARG A 33 -2.90 13.57 -10.15
CA ARG A 33 -3.55 14.69 -10.85
C ARG A 33 -3.31 16.06 -10.23
N ARG A 34 -3.10 16.12 -8.91
CA ARG A 34 -2.84 17.36 -8.17
C ARG A 34 -1.37 17.76 -8.17
N HIS A 35 -0.46 16.93 -8.68
CA HIS A 35 0.96 17.30 -8.79
C HIS A 35 1.16 18.44 -9.80
N GLY A 36 2.22 19.21 -9.57
CA GLY A 36 2.66 20.31 -10.41
C GLY A 36 4.12 20.63 -10.15
N GLY A 37 4.60 21.79 -10.61
CA GLY A 37 6.01 22.15 -10.48
C GLY A 37 6.89 21.16 -11.23
N GLU A 38 7.91 20.62 -10.56
CA GLU A 38 8.82 19.63 -11.18
C GLU A 38 8.11 18.33 -11.61
N ALA A 39 7.00 17.97 -10.97
CA ALA A 39 6.24 16.74 -11.28
C ALA A 39 5.20 16.93 -12.40
N GLN A 40 5.08 18.13 -12.97
CA GLN A 40 4.09 18.48 -14.00
C GLN A 40 4.18 17.56 -15.23
N ALA A 41 5.39 17.33 -15.75
CA ALA A 41 5.59 16.48 -16.92
C ALA A 41 5.18 15.02 -16.67
N ALA A 42 5.45 14.49 -15.48
CA ALA A 42 5.06 13.13 -15.11
C ALA A 42 3.54 12.99 -14.95
N ARG A 43 2.87 14.02 -14.40
CA ARG A 43 1.40 14.09 -14.34
C ARG A 43 0.80 14.08 -15.74
N ASP A 44 1.29 14.94 -16.63
CA ASP A 44 0.76 15.07 -17.98
C ASP A 44 0.95 13.76 -18.76
N ALA A 45 2.13 13.14 -18.65
CA ALA A 45 2.37 11.81 -19.22
C ALA A 45 1.39 10.75 -18.68
N PHE A 46 1.06 10.77 -17.38
CA PHE A 46 0.08 9.85 -16.80
C PHE A 46 -1.35 10.10 -17.33
N GLU A 47 -1.75 11.35 -17.55
CA GLU A 47 -3.06 11.65 -18.15
C GLU A 47 -3.16 11.22 -19.61
N ASP A 48 -2.06 11.29 -20.36
CA ASP A 48 -1.98 10.89 -21.77
C ASP A 48 -1.96 9.36 -21.98
N LEU A 49 -1.68 8.58 -20.94
CA LEU A 49 -1.71 7.11 -21.01
C LEU A 49 -3.11 6.58 -21.37
N SER A 50 -3.15 5.45 -22.06
CA SER A 50 -4.39 4.69 -22.19
C SER A 50 -4.86 4.16 -20.82
N ARG A 51 -6.13 3.76 -20.72
CA ARG A 51 -6.68 3.22 -19.47
C ARG A 51 -5.89 1.98 -18.97
N PRO A 52 -5.56 0.97 -19.79
CA PRO A 52 -4.75 -0.16 -19.33
C PRO A 52 -3.36 0.24 -18.81
N GLU A 53 -2.71 1.23 -19.43
CA GLU A 53 -1.41 1.70 -19.00
C GLU A 53 -1.48 2.46 -17.67
N ARG A 54 -2.51 3.31 -17.47
CA ARG A 54 -2.77 3.92 -16.17
C ARG A 54 -3.03 2.88 -15.09
N ASP A 55 -3.85 1.87 -15.39
CA ASP A 55 -4.15 0.78 -14.46
C ASP A 55 -2.86 0.03 -14.06
N ALA A 56 -1.93 -0.19 -15.00
CA ALA A 56 -0.64 -0.80 -14.73
C ALA A 56 0.25 0.05 -13.79
N VAL A 57 0.31 1.37 -14.00
CA VAL A 57 1.04 2.29 -13.10
C VAL A 57 0.43 2.27 -11.70
N LEU A 58 -0.89 2.34 -11.60
CA LEU A 58 -1.59 2.30 -10.32
C LEU A 58 -1.40 0.96 -9.61
N ALA A 59 -1.44 -0.16 -10.35
CA ALA A 59 -1.17 -1.49 -9.80
C ALA A 59 0.27 -1.59 -9.24
N PHE A 60 1.25 -1.06 -9.98
CA PHE A 60 2.63 -1.00 -9.50
C PHE A 60 2.74 -0.18 -8.21
N LEU A 61 2.19 1.04 -8.17
CA LEU A 61 2.23 1.88 -6.96
C LEU A 61 1.50 1.25 -5.78
N ASN A 62 0.36 0.59 -6.02
CA ASN A 62 -0.38 -0.14 -4.98
C ASN A 62 0.39 -1.35 -4.43
N SER A 63 1.34 -1.91 -5.19
CA SER A 63 2.21 -2.99 -4.71
C SER A 63 3.32 -2.51 -3.76
N LEU A 64 3.61 -1.21 -3.74
CA LEU A 64 4.61 -0.60 -2.85
C LEU A 64 3.99 -0.38 -1.46
N VAL A 65 3.88 -1.42 -0.65
CA VAL A 65 3.37 -1.34 0.74
C VAL A 65 4.52 -1.46 1.74
N ILE A 66 4.47 -0.74 2.86
CA ILE A 66 5.46 -0.91 3.95
C ILE A 66 5.14 -2.17 4.76
N PHE A 67 3.92 -2.71 4.64
CA PHE A 67 3.52 -4.00 5.20
C PHE A 67 2.48 -4.73 4.31
N PRO A 68 2.85 -5.85 3.66
CA PRO A 68 1.90 -6.90 3.31
C PRO A 68 1.73 -7.83 4.54
N PRO A 69 0.48 -8.16 4.94
CA PRO A 69 0.20 -8.94 6.14
C PRO A 69 0.62 -10.39 5.96
N ASP A 70 1.76 -10.75 6.55
CA ASP A 70 1.97 -12.09 7.11
C ASP A 70 2.62 -12.03 8.50
N ASP A 71 3.30 -10.93 8.91
CA ASP A 71 4.16 -10.97 10.11
C ASP A 71 4.02 -9.82 11.14
N THR A 72 3.06 -8.88 11.06
CA THR A 72 3.02 -7.75 12.04
C THR A 72 1.91 -7.80 13.10
N ALA A 73 0.96 -8.73 13.03
CA ALA A 73 -0.01 -8.96 14.11
C ALA A 73 -0.40 -10.44 14.32
N SER A 74 0.13 -11.37 13.52
CA SER A 74 -0.22 -12.79 13.60
C SER A 74 1.03 -13.64 13.81
N ASN A 75 1.52 -13.71 15.04
CA ASN A 75 2.33 -14.85 15.48
C ASN A 75 1.56 -16.19 15.40
N LEU A 76 0.32 -16.17 14.90
CA LEU A 76 -0.59 -17.30 14.76
C LEU A 76 -0.68 -17.83 13.33
N ASN A 77 -0.08 -17.13 12.35
CA ASN A 77 0.00 -17.58 10.95
C ASN A 77 1.17 -16.92 10.22
N ALA A 78 2.40 -17.20 10.64
CA ALA A 78 3.59 -16.70 9.95
C ALA A 78 3.58 -17.11 8.48
N GLY A 79 3.82 -16.16 7.58
CA GLY A 79 3.80 -16.41 6.14
C GLY A 79 4.83 -17.46 5.72
N ASN A 80 4.42 -18.47 4.95
CA ASN A 80 5.36 -19.45 4.37
C ASN A 80 5.88 -18.97 3.01
N ARG A 81 7.14 -18.54 2.97
CA ARG A 81 7.82 -18.06 1.74
C ARG A 81 8.03 -19.14 0.68
N ALA A 82 7.90 -20.41 1.04
CA ALA A 82 8.00 -21.55 0.12
C ALA A 82 6.63 -22.03 -0.40
N ALA A 83 5.53 -21.39 0.00
CA ALA A 83 4.20 -21.75 -0.47
C ALA A 83 3.97 -21.32 -1.92
N ALA A 84 3.25 -22.15 -2.68
CA ALA A 84 2.78 -21.77 -4.00
C ALA A 84 1.84 -20.55 -3.87
N GLY A 85 2.21 -19.43 -4.49
CA GLY A 85 1.45 -18.18 -4.43
C GLY A 85 1.92 -17.15 -3.38
N PHE A 86 3.18 -17.19 -2.94
CA PHE A 86 3.80 -16.13 -2.14
C PHE A 86 4.17 -14.90 -3.01
N PRO A 87 3.97 -13.65 -2.53
CA PRO A 87 3.24 -13.29 -1.31
C PRO A 87 1.75 -13.59 -1.45
N GLN A 88 1.12 -14.02 -0.35
CA GLN A 88 -0.29 -14.39 -0.33
C GLN A 88 -1.13 -13.21 -0.87
N PHE A 89 -1.93 -13.43 -1.91
CA PHE A 89 -2.81 -12.41 -2.50
C PHE A 89 -3.99 -12.01 -1.58
N GLY A 90 -4.03 -12.50 -0.33
CA GLY A 90 -5.07 -12.21 0.65
C GLY A 90 -4.55 -11.37 1.81
N HIS A 91 -5.40 -10.52 2.36
CA HIS A 91 -5.12 -9.87 3.63
C HIS A 91 -5.04 -10.99 4.70
N GLY A 92 -3.91 -11.10 5.41
CA GLY A 92 -3.62 -12.18 6.35
C GLY A 92 -4.82 -12.53 7.23
N SER A 93 -5.19 -13.81 7.26
CA SER A 93 -6.25 -14.29 8.13
C SER A 93 -5.72 -14.44 9.55
N ILE A 94 -6.36 -13.79 10.52
CA ILE A 94 -6.13 -14.10 11.93
C ILE A 94 -6.72 -15.49 12.15
N ARG A 95 -5.90 -16.45 12.59
CA ARG A 95 -6.40 -17.76 13.03
C ARG A 95 -7.02 -17.61 14.42
N LEU A 96 -8.28 -17.12 14.49
CA LEU A 96 -9.01 -16.96 15.76
C LEU A 96 -9.05 -18.27 16.56
N SER A 97 -9.11 -19.44 15.92
CA SER A 97 -9.09 -20.73 16.62
C SER A 97 -7.84 -20.97 17.46
N ALA A 98 -6.69 -20.36 17.12
CA ALA A 98 -5.47 -20.44 17.91
C ALA A 98 -5.47 -19.50 19.13
N LEU A 99 -6.36 -18.49 19.15
CA LEU A 99 -6.51 -17.55 20.28
C LEU A 99 -7.49 -18.06 21.35
N PHE A 100 -8.44 -18.93 21.00
CA PHE A 100 -9.53 -19.33 21.90
C PHE A 100 -9.49 -20.80 22.33
N ASN A 101 -8.48 -21.58 21.94
CA ASN A 101 -8.30 -22.99 22.32
C ASN A 101 -6.94 -23.23 22.98
N ASN A 102 -6.58 -22.43 23.98
CA ASN A 102 -5.45 -22.74 24.85
C ASN A 102 -5.96 -23.61 26.02
N PRO A 103 -5.64 -24.92 26.08
CA PRO A 103 -6.07 -25.79 27.18
C PRO A 103 -5.47 -25.41 28.55
N ALA A 104 -4.57 -24.41 28.59
CA ALA A 104 -3.99 -23.88 29.82
C ALA A 104 -4.63 -22.58 30.31
N ASP A 105 -5.61 -22.01 29.59
CA ASP A 105 -6.34 -20.83 30.07
C ASP A 105 -7.38 -21.26 31.13
N PRO A 106 -7.45 -20.58 32.29
CA PRO A 106 -8.49 -20.84 33.28
C PRO A 106 -9.85 -20.31 32.78
N GLU A 107 -10.89 -21.13 32.90
CA GLU A 107 -12.30 -20.72 32.69
C GLU A 107 -12.80 -19.70 33.73
#